data_AF-A0A2J7RSB9-F1
#
_entry.id   AF-A0A2J7RSB9-F1
#
_cell.length_a   1.000
_cell.length_b   1.000
_cell.length_c   1.000
_cell.angle_alpha   90.00
_cell.angle_beta   90.00
_cell.angle_gamma   90.00
#
_symmetry.space_group_name_H-M   'P 1'
#
loop_
_entity.id
_entity.type
_entity.pdbx_description
1 polymer ?
#
loop_
_entity_poly.entity_id
_entity_poly.type
_entity_poly.pdbx_seq_one_letter_code
_entity_poly.pdbx_strand_id
1 'polypeptide(L)'
;MTQQGAAPILLTNTEDTKHCLHMAMLSFTHSAEYFLQANKLTRALTAAHHAELVALQTFLVSSVPLGQGADCLLELDSAEVSNIITHKLSFPQACIVARAYSHPVDWGGALYQHCIVQGDVSYLTDFMYNMPLTSALVEDVARRFQLEANITQEMAQQMKKFVLGISDVEIKYRVASQMGFRDVIESLLNGPELPYLKDTVWQSGFNRHHNYLQ
;
A
#
# COMPACT_ATOMS: atom_id res chain seq x y z
N MET A 1 20.92 -19.92 -18.47
CA MET A 1 19.87 -20.60 -17.69
C MET A 1 18.70 -19.65 -17.61
N THR A 2 17.71 -19.88 -18.47
CA THR A 2 16.56 -19.03 -18.73
C THR A 2 15.61 -19.02 -17.53
N GLN A 3 15.34 -17.81 -17.02
CA GLN A 3 14.32 -17.55 -16.01
C GLN A 3 12.96 -18.06 -16.54
N GLN A 4 12.38 -19.05 -15.86
CA GLN A 4 10.97 -19.37 -16.00
C GLN A 4 10.18 -18.26 -15.30
N GLY A 5 9.64 -17.33 -16.09
CA GLY A 5 8.54 -16.49 -15.62
C GLY A 5 7.36 -17.41 -15.33
N ALA A 6 7.08 -17.65 -14.06
CA ALA A 6 5.88 -18.34 -13.63
C ALA A 6 4.69 -17.53 -14.13
N ALA A 7 3.92 -18.10 -15.05
CA ALA A 7 2.64 -17.51 -15.45
C ALA A 7 1.79 -17.35 -14.19
N PRO A 8 1.08 -16.21 -14.01
CA PRO A 8 0.20 -16.06 -12.87
C PRO A 8 -0.79 -17.22 -12.89
N ILE A 9 -0.87 -17.96 -11.78
CA ILE A 9 -1.88 -19.00 -11.62
C ILE A 9 -3.22 -18.27 -11.64
N LEU A 10 -4.00 -18.46 -12.70
CA LEU A 10 -5.29 -17.82 -12.87
C LEU A 10 -6.37 -18.81 -12.48
N LEU A 11 -7.15 -18.45 -11.45
CA LEU A 11 -8.33 -19.21 -11.06
C LEU A 11 -9.50 -18.78 -11.93
N THR A 12 -10.01 -19.71 -12.73
CA THR A 12 -11.17 -19.45 -13.60
C THR A 12 -12.44 -19.33 -12.77
N ASN A 13 -13.28 -18.36 -13.12
CA ASN A 13 -14.60 -18.22 -12.54
C ASN A 13 -15.54 -19.32 -13.07
N THR A 14 -15.48 -20.48 -12.42
CA THR A 14 -16.41 -21.61 -12.56
C THR A 14 -17.10 -21.88 -11.22
N GLU A 15 -18.29 -22.47 -11.29
CA GLU A 15 -19.05 -22.82 -10.08
C GLU A 15 -18.31 -23.86 -9.23
N ASP A 16 -17.59 -24.78 -9.87
CA ASP A 16 -16.74 -25.77 -9.19
C ASP A 16 -15.62 -25.11 -8.39
N THR A 17 -14.94 -24.11 -8.95
CA THR A 17 -13.89 -23.36 -8.24
C THR A 17 -14.46 -22.65 -7.02
N LYS A 18 -15.64 -22.03 -7.13
CA LYS A 18 -16.31 -21.38 -6.00
C LYS A 18 -16.71 -22.37 -4.93
N HIS A 19 -17.22 -23.54 -5.32
CA HIS A 19 -17.56 -24.60 -4.39
C HIS A 19 -16.33 -25.10 -3.62
N CYS A 20 -15.21 -25.34 -4.32
CA CYS A 20 -13.94 -25.73 -3.71
C CYS A 20 -13.44 -24.66 -2.73
N LEU A 21 -13.47 -23.38 -3.12
CA LEU A 21 -13.07 -22.27 -2.24
C LEU A 21 -13.97 -22.19 -1.00
N HIS A 22 -15.28 -22.35 -1.15
CA HIS A 22 -16.20 -22.37 -0.02
C HIS A 22 -15.91 -23.52 0.95
N MET A 23 -15.63 -24.72 0.42
CA MET A 23 -15.25 -25.87 1.26
C MET A 23 -13.91 -25.68 1.96
N ALA A 24 -12.93 -25.07 1.29
CA ALA A 24 -11.64 -24.71 1.89
C ALA A 24 -11.84 -23.70 3.03
N MET A 25 -12.65 -22.67 2.81
CA MET A 25 -12.98 -21.67 3.84
C MET A 25 -13.62 -22.33 5.07
N LEU A 26 -14.64 -23.17 4.88
CA LEU A 26 -15.26 -23.92 5.99
C LEU A 26 -14.26 -24.81 6.74
N SER A 27 -13.36 -25.46 6.01
CA SER A 27 -12.32 -26.31 6.60
C SER A 27 -11.36 -25.50 7.48
N PHE A 28 -10.96 -24.30 7.05
CA PHE A 28 -10.15 -23.40 7.86
C PHE A 28 -10.91 -22.86 9.07
N THR A 29 -12.19 -22.52 8.94
CA THR A 29 -13.03 -22.09 10.06
C THR A 29 -13.17 -23.19 11.11
N HIS A 30 -13.50 -24.43 10.71
CA HIS A 30 -13.55 -25.56 11.64
C HIS A 30 -12.18 -25.84 12.29
N SER A 31 -11.09 -25.71 11.53
CA SER A 31 -9.74 -25.84 12.07
C SER A 31 -9.43 -24.75 13.11
N ALA A 32 -9.86 -23.51 12.87
CA ALA A 32 -9.70 -22.41 13.81
C ALA A 32 -10.46 -22.68 15.11
N GLU A 33 -11.72 -23.10 15.03
CA GLU A 33 -12.54 -23.49 16.19
C GLU A 33 -11.90 -24.64 16.98
N TYR A 34 -11.40 -25.66 16.28
CA TYR A 34 -10.69 -26.78 16.89
C TYR A 34 -9.43 -26.32 17.63
N PHE A 35 -8.63 -25.43 17.03
CA PHE A 35 -7.43 -24.89 17.68
C PHE A 35 -7.76 -23.98 18.86
N LEU A 36 -8.88 -23.25 18.82
CA LEU A 36 -9.37 -22.48 19.98
C LEU A 36 -9.73 -23.40 21.15
N GLN A 37 -10.46 -24.49 20.89
CA GLN A 37 -10.79 -25.49 21.91
C GLN A 37 -9.54 -26.14 22.51
N ALA A 38 -8.51 -26.36 21.68
CA ALA A 38 -7.21 -26.88 22.11
C ALA A 38 -6.28 -25.81 22.74
N ASN A 39 -6.76 -24.58 22.95
CA ASN A 39 -6.02 -23.44 23.50
C ASN A 39 -4.73 -23.06 22.73
N LYS A 40 -4.68 -23.38 21.43
CA LYS A 40 -3.56 -23.07 20.52
C LYS A 40 -3.86 -21.79 19.75
N LEU A 41 -3.87 -20.66 20.46
CA LEU A 41 -4.32 -19.36 19.93
C LEU A 41 -3.61 -18.93 18.65
N THR A 42 -2.28 -19.08 18.56
CA THR A 42 -1.53 -18.72 17.34
C THR A 42 -2.00 -19.50 16.12
N ARG A 43 -2.26 -20.81 16.25
CA ARG A 43 -2.75 -21.64 15.14
C ARG A 43 -4.19 -21.33 14.78
N ALA A 44 -5.02 -21.02 15.77
CA ALA A 44 -6.38 -20.57 15.54
C ALA A 44 -6.41 -19.27 14.74
N LEU A 45 -5.57 -18.30 15.09
CA LEU A 45 -5.44 -17.03 14.37
C LEU A 45 -4.92 -17.24 12.94
N THR A 46 -3.89 -18.07 12.75
CA THR A 46 -3.39 -18.39 11.40
C THR A 46 -4.47 -19.06 10.54
N ALA A 47 -5.22 -20.02 11.10
CA ALA A 47 -6.34 -20.66 10.39
C ALA A 47 -7.45 -19.65 10.05
N ALA A 48 -7.77 -18.73 10.95
CA ALA A 48 -8.74 -17.66 10.69
C ALA A 48 -8.25 -16.71 9.59
N HIS A 49 -6.98 -16.28 9.60
CA HIS A 49 -6.42 -15.44 8.54
C HIS A 49 -6.42 -16.16 7.17
N HIS A 50 -6.19 -17.47 7.14
CA HIS A 50 -6.33 -18.24 5.91
C HIS A 50 -7.79 -18.33 5.44
N ALA A 51 -8.76 -18.44 6.35
CA ALA A 51 -10.17 -18.36 5.99
C ALA A 51 -10.51 -16.98 5.36
N GLU A 52 -9.98 -15.88 5.92
CA GLU A 52 -10.13 -14.53 5.33
C GLU A 52 -9.48 -14.42 3.95
N LEU A 53 -8.30 -15.02 3.75
CA LEU A 53 -7.62 -15.06 2.45
C LEU A 53 -8.46 -15.80 1.40
N VAL A 54 -9.03 -16.95 1.77
CA VAL A 54 -9.91 -17.72 0.87
C VAL A 54 -11.18 -16.92 0.54
N ALA A 55 -11.77 -16.23 1.52
CA ALA A 55 -12.92 -15.36 1.28
C ALA A 55 -12.57 -14.21 0.30
N LEU A 56 -11.38 -13.60 0.45
CA LEU A 56 -10.88 -12.61 -0.51
C LEU A 56 -10.70 -13.22 -1.90
N GLN A 57 -10.16 -14.42 -2.02
CA GLN A 57 -10.06 -15.12 -3.30
C GLN A 57 -11.44 -15.34 -3.94
N THR A 58 -12.44 -15.76 -3.16
CA THR A 58 -13.82 -15.94 -3.63
C THR A 58 -14.40 -14.63 -4.13
N PHE A 59 -14.15 -13.51 -3.43
CA PHE A 59 -14.56 -12.18 -3.87
C PHE A 59 -13.92 -11.80 -5.21
N LEU A 60 -12.60 -11.98 -5.36
CA LEU A 60 -11.89 -11.67 -6.60
C LEU A 60 -12.39 -12.51 -7.78
N VAL A 61 -12.56 -13.82 -7.60
CA VAL A 61 -13.11 -14.70 -8.63
C VAL A 61 -14.53 -14.30 -9.00
N SER A 62 -15.35 -13.90 -8.04
CA SER A 62 -16.74 -13.49 -8.27
C SER A 62 -16.85 -12.10 -8.92
N SER A 63 -15.84 -11.25 -8.75
CA SER A 63 -15.78 -9.92 -9.37
C SER A 63 -15.46 -9.95 -10.87
N VAL A 64 -14.90 -11.06 -11.35
CA VAL A 64 -14.48 -11.27 -12.74
C VAL A 64 -15.60 -11.95 -13.55
N PRO A 65 -15.81 -11.64 -14.84
CA PRO A 65 -16.80 -12.32 -15.68
C PRO A 65 -16.61 -13.85 -15.74
N LEU A 66 -17.70 -14.58 -15.96
CA LEU A 66 -17.68 -16.05 -16.10
C LEU A 66 -16.65 -16.50 -17.15
N GLY A 67 -15.80 -17.45 -16.77
CA GLY A 67 -14.75 -18.00 -17.65
C GLY A 67 -13.47 -17.16 -17.77
N GLN A 68 -13.41 -15.95 -17.19
CA GLN A 68 -12.14 -15.23 -17.03
C GLN A 68 -11.39 -15.69 -15.77
N GLY A 69 -10.07 -15.57 -15.82
CA GLY A 69 -9.18 -15.92 -14.73
C GLY A 69 -8.93 -14.75 -13.79
N ALA A 70 -9.10 -14.96 -12.48
CA ALA A 70 -8.62 -14.04 -11.45
C ALA A 70 -7.24 -14.48 -10.97
N ASP A 71 -6.40 -13.53 -10.56
CA ASP A 71 -5.11 -13.85 -9.93
C ASP A 71 -5.33 -14.75 -8.70
N CYS A 72 -4.58 -15.84 -8.61
CA CYS A 72 -4.58 -16.72 -7.44
C CYS A 72 -3.74 -16.09 -6.34
N LEU A 73 -4.36 -15.85 -5.18
CA LEU A 73 -3.72 -15.37 -3.95
C LEU A 73 -3.34 -16.50 -2.99
N LEU A 74 -3.64 -17.75 -3.34
CA LEU A 74 -3.34 -18.93 -2.54
C LEU A 74 -1.95 -19.47 -2.90
N GLU A 75 -1.20 -19.89 -1.87
CA GLU A 75 0.15 -20.49 -1.98
C GLU A 75 1.17 -19.64 -2.75
N LEU A 76 1.14 -18.32 -2.55
CA LEU A 76 2.10 -17.38 -3.13
C LEU A 76 3.46 -17.43 -2.41
N ASP A 77 4.54 -17.22 -3.17
CA ASP A 77 5.86 -16.99 -2.58
C ASP A 77 5.98 -15.56 -2.01
N SER A 78 6.94 -15.35 -1.10
CA SER A 78 7.19 -14.07 -0.42
C SER A 78 7.41 -12.91 -1.41
N ALA A 79 8.09 -13.18 -2.52
CA ALA A 79 8.30 -12.21 -3.60
C ALA A 79 6.99 -11.88 -4.35
N GLU A 80 6.14 -12.88 -4.61
CA GLU A 80 4.87 -12.72 -5.31
C GLU A 80 3.86 -11.97 -4.44
N VAL A 81 3.80 -12.27 -3.14
CA VAL A 81 3.00 -11.54 -2.15
C VAL A 81 3.37 -10.06 -2.16
N SER A 82 4.67 -9.75 -2.11
CA SER A 82 5.17 -8.36 -2.14
C SER A 82 4.76 -7.64 -3.43
N ASN A 83 4.89 -8.31 -4.57
CA ASN A 83 4.52 -7.76 -5.88
C ASN A 83 3.01 -7.48 -5.97
N ILE A 84 2.18 -8.43 -5.57
CA ILE A 84 0.72 -8.32 -5.64
C ILE A 84 0.21 -7.21 -4.70
N ILE A 85 0.74 -7.12 -3.49
CA ILE A 85 0.42 -6.04 -2.54
C ILE A 85 0.79 -4.67 -3.12
N THR A 86 1.96 -4.55 -3.74
CA THR A 86 2.50 -3.29 -4.24
C THR A 86 1.80 -2.80 -5.52
N HIS A 87 1.31 -3.71 -6.36
CA HIS A 87 0.84 -3.33 -7.70
C HIS A 87 -0.65 -3.56 -7.96
N LYS A 88 -1.30 -4.51 -7.25
CA LYS A 88 -2.63 -5.00 -7.65
C LYS A 88 -3.70 -4.87 -6.58
N LEU A 89 -3.36 -5.04 -5.30
CA LEU A 89 -4.35 -5.09 -4.22
C LEU A 89 -4.66 -3.71 -3.67
N SER A 90 -5.92 -3.49 -3.29
CA SER A 90 -6.29 -2.33 -2.47
C SER A 90 -5.75 -2.48 -1.04
N PHE A 91 -5.67 -1.39 -0.28
CA PHE A 91 -5.10 -1.41 1.07
C PHE A 91 -5.76 -2.44 2.01
N PRO A 92 -7.11 -2.57 2.08
CA PRO A 92 -7.74 -3.60 2.90
C PRO A 92 -7.39 -5.02 2.46
N GLN A 93 -7.32 -5.27 1.14
CA GLN A 93 -6.95 -6.57 0.58
C GLN A 93 -5.49 -6.91 0.88
N ALA A 94 -4.58 -5.94 0.73
CA ALA A 94 -3.17 -6.06 1.09
C ALA A 94 -2.99 -6.43 2.57
N CYS A 95 -3.78 -5.84 3.47
CA CYS A 95 -3.75 -6.18 4.89
C CYS A 95 -4.16 -7.63 5.15
N ILE A 96 -5.18 -8.16 4.45
CA ILE A 96 -5.61 -9.56 4.59
C ILE A 96 -4.48 -10.50 4.16
N VAL A 97 -3.89 -10.25 3.00
CA VAL A 97 -2.78 -11.07 2.47
C VAL A 97 -1.56 -11.01 3.39
N ALA A 98 -1.19 -9.81 3.86
CA ALA A 98 -0.08 -9.63 4.80
C ALA A 98 -0.25 -10.46 6.08
N ARG A 99 -1.46 -10.49 6.65
CA ARG A 99 -1.78 -11.28 7.86
C ARG A 99 -1.78 -12.78 7.61
N ALA A 100 -2.30 -13.22 6.47
CA ALA A 100 -2.36 -14.64 6.12
C ALA A 100 -0.97 -15.24 5.93
N TYR A 101 -0.07 -14.53 5.25
CA TYR A 101 1.31 -14.99 5.03
C TYR A 101 2.28 -14.61 6.15
N SER A 102 1.84 -13.82 7.14
CA SER A 102 2.71 -13.25 8.20
C SER A 102 3.95 -12.54 7.61
N HIS A 103 3.79 -11.90 6.45
CA HIS A 103 4.88 -11.32 5.67
C HIS A 103 5.06 -9.83 6.00
N PRO A 104 6.29 -9.34 6.25
CA PRO A 104 6.54 -7.92 6.44
C PRO A 104 6.32 -7.15 5.13
N VAL A 105 5.33 -6.25 5.11
CA VAL A 105 5.00 -5.43 3.94
C VAL A 105 5.79 -4.14 3.92
N ASP A 106 6.39 -3.83 2.77
CA ASP A 106 6.98 -2.51 2.49
C ASP A 106 5.87 -1.50 2.12
N TRP A 107 5.28 -0.89 3.15
CA TRP A 107 4.23 0.13 2.97
C TRP A 107 4.74 1.38 2.26
N GLY A 108 6.02 1.73 2.36
CA GLY A 108 6.60 2.87 1.66
C GLY A 108 6.63 2.65 0.15
N GLY A 109 6.99 1.44 -0.28
CA GLY A 109 6.91 1.02 -1.68
C GLY A 109 5.49 0.93 -2.21
N ALA A 110 4.57 0.33 -1.42
CA ALA A 110 3.18 0.23 -1.80
C ALA A 110 2.51 1.61 -1.97
N LEU A 111 2.74 2.54 -1.03
CA LEU A 111 2.22 3.91 -1.14
C LEU A 111 2.81 4.66 -2.33
N TYR A 112 4.10 4.47 -2.61
CA TYR A 112 4.71 5.08 -3.80
C TYR A 112 4.05 4.58 -5.09
N GLN A 113 3.88 3.27 -5.22
CA GLN A 113 3.31 2.68 -6.43
C GLN A 113 1.82 3.03 -6.61
N HIS A 114 1.00 2.86 -5.58
CA HIS A 114 -0.44 3.11 -5.66
C HIS A 114 -0.76 4.61 -5.69
N CYS A 115 -0.18 5.41 -4.79
CA CYS A 115 -0.57 6.82 -4.66
C CYS A 115 0.18 7.75 -5.62
N ILE A 116 1.46 7.49 -5.93
CA ILE A 116 2.27 8.40 -6.76
C ILE A 116 2.30 7.96 -8.22
N VAL A 117 2.54 6.68 -8.50
CA VAL A 117 2.63 6.17 -9.88
C VAL A 117 1.24 5.96 -10.48
N GLN A 118 0.33 5.29 -9.77
CA GLN A 118 -1.03 5.04 -10.27
C GLN A 118 -2.01 6.18 -9.97
N GLY A 119 -1.72 7.03 -8.97
CA GLY A 119 -2.58 8.14 -8.58
C GLY A 119 -3.86 7.70 -7.87
N ASP A 120 -3.86 6.53 -7.23
CA ASP A 120 -5.00 6.00 -6.49
C ASP A 120 -5.16 6.71 -5.13
N VAL A 121 -6.09 7.66 -5.10
CA VAL A 121 -6.47 8.43 -3.90
C VAL A 121 -7.27 7.57 -2.91
N SER A 122 -7.97 6.55 -3.40
CA SER A 122 -8.76 5.66 -2.53
C SER A 122 -7.84 4.82 -1.64
N TYR A 123 -6.74 4.32 -2.21
CA TYR A 123 -5.70 3.62 -1.46
C TYR A 123 -5.13 4.45 -0.30
N LEU A 124 -4.80 5.72 -0.56
CA LEU A 124 -4.28 6.63 0.46
C LEU A 124 -5.29 6.88 1.58
N THR A 125 -6.55 7.08 1.21
CA THR A 125 -7.64 7.36 2.16
C THR A 125 -7.88 6.16 3.07
N ASP A 126 -7.94 4.96 2.50
CA ASP A 126 -8.07 3.71 3.25
C ASP A 126 -6.85 3.47 4.15
N PHE A 127 -5.64 3.76 3.66
CA PHE A 127 -4.42 3.65 4.45
C PHE A 127 -4.49 4.57 5.67
N MET A 128 -4.79 5.86 5.47
CA MET A 128 -4.84 6.86 6.55
C MET A 128 -5.94 6.58 7.59
N TYR A 129 -7.02 5.92 7.19
CA TYR A 129 -8.09 5.52 8.10
C TYR A 129 -7.66 4.39 9.05
N ASN A 130 -6.89 3.43 8.54
CA ASN A 130 -6.54 2.22 9.28
C ASN A 130 -5.15 2.29 9.96
N MET A 131 -4.23 3.10 9.41
CA MET A 131 -2.85 3.20 9.87
C MET A 131 -2.39 4.66 9.88
N PRO A 132 -1.72 5.13 10.96
CA PRO A 132 -1.16 6.47 10.97
C PRO A 132 -0.03 6.58 9.94
N LEU A 133 -0.08 7.65 9.14
CA LEU A 133 0.99 7.99 8.22
C LEU A 133 2.20 8.51 9.02
N THR A 134 3.15 7.63 9.32
CA THR A 134 4.33 7.96 10.11
C THR A 134 5.32 8.82 9.32
N SER A 135 6.12 9.61 10.06
CA SER A 135 7.18 10.43 9.50
C SER A 135 8.14 9.68 8.59
N ALA A 136 8.54 8.49 9.03
CA ALA A 136 9.45 7.61 8.31
C ALA A 136 8.86 7.15 6.97
N LEU A 137 7.55 6.85 6.90
CA LEU A 137 6.89 6.45 5.65
C LEU A 137 6.83 7.59 4.65
N VAL A 138 6.51 8.80 5.12
CA VAL A 138 6.49 9.99 4.26
C VAL A 138 7.88 10.26 3.70
N GLU A 139 8.91 10.22 4.54
CA GLU A 139 10.30 10.39 4.10
C GLU A 139 10.73 9.30 3.12
N ASP A 140 10.29 8.05 3.32
CA ASP A 140 10.59 6.93 2.43
C ASP A 140 9.98 7.15 1.03
N VAL A 141 8.70 7.52 0.98
CA VAL A 141 7.98 7.85 -0.26
C VAL A 141 8.64 9.04 -0.97
N ALA A 142 8.99 10.08 -0.21
CA ALA A 142 9.69 11.26 -0.74
C ALA A 142 11.07 10.90 -1.32
N ARG A 143 11.84 10.03 -0.64
CA ARG A 143 13.14 9.57 -1.12
C ARG A 143 13.02 8.76 -2.41
N ARG A 144 12.04 7.86 -2.50
CA ARG A 144 11.78 7.06 -3.71
C ARG A 144 11.45 7.97 -4.91
N PHE A 145 10.63 8.99 -4.68
CA PHE A 145 10.31 9.98 -5.71
C PHE A 145 11.53 10.79 -6.19
N GLN A 146 12.46 11.15 -5.30
CA GLN A 146 13.70 11.85 -5.67
C GLN A 146 14.69 10.97 -6.45
N LEU A 147 14.69 9.67 -6.18
CA LEU A 147 15.54 8.70 -6.87
C LEU A 147 15.00 8.35 -8.27
N GLU A 148 13.75 8.67 -8.55
CA GLU A 148 13.11 8.39 -9.83
C GLU A 148 13.67 9.32 -10.92
N ALA A 149 14.23 8.74 -11.98
CA ALA A 149 14.85 9.51 -13.07
C ALA A 149 13.83 10.17 -14.00
N ASN A 150 12.58 9.67 -14.05
CA ASN A 150 11.54 10.10 -14.98
C ASN A 150 10.30 10.62 -14.25
N ILE A 151 10.45 11.75 -13.53
CA ILE A 151 9.33 12.39 -12.85
C ILE A 151 8.38 12.99 -13.90
N THR A 152 7.19 12.42 -14.00
CA THR A 152 6.12 12.96 -14.86
C THR A 152 5.36 14.07 -14.11
N GLN A 153 4.83 15.06 -14.84
CA GLN A 153 4.04 16.15 -14.26
C GLN A 153 2.85 15.64 -13.41
N GLU A 154 2.23 14.53 -13.83
CA GLU A 154 1.17 13.87 -13.07
C GLU A 154 1.66 13.35 -11.72
N MET A 155 2.81 12.65 -11.68
CA MET A 155 3.40 12.15 -10.44
C MET A 155 3.73 13.30 -9.47
N ALA A 156 4.21 14.44 -9.99
CA ALA A 156 4.46 15.63 -9.18
C ALA A 156 3.16 16.21 -8.59
N GLN A 157 2.06 16.21 -9.35
CA GLN A 157 0.74 16.62 -8.85
C GLN A 157 0.21 15.66 -7.78
N GLN A 158 0.36 14.34 -7.97
CA GLN A 158 -0.05 13.36 -6.98
C GLN A 158 0.79 13.47 -5.71
N MET A 159 2.10 13.67 -5.83
CA MET A 159 2.98 13.93 -4.69
C MET A 159 2.56 15.21 -3.95
N LYS A 160 2.18 16.28 -4.66
CA LYS A 160 1.66 17.49 -4.03
C LYS A 160 0.38 17.22 -3.23
N LYS A 161 -0.55 16.42 -3.76
CA LYS A 161 -1.77 16.02 -3.03
C LYS A 161 -1.45 15.16 -1.80
N PHE A 162 -0.52 14.21 -1.93
CA PHE A 162 -0.04 13.39 -0.83
C PHE A 162 0.54 14.26 0.30
N VAL A 163 1.39 15.24 -0.05
CA VAL A 163 1.99 16.17 0.93
C VAL A 163 0.93 17.02 1.64
N LEU A 164 -0.10 17.49 0.92
CA LEU A 164 -1.21 18.23 1.52
C LEU A 164 -1.98 17.40 2.57
N GLY A 165 -2.08 16.08 2.37
CA GLY A 165 -2.75 15.15 3.27
C GLY A 165 -1.99 14.83 4.57
N ILE A 166 -0.71 15.19 4.67
CA ILE A 166 0.10 14.94 5.88
C ILE A 166 -0.45 15.77 7.05
N SER A 167 -0.60 15.17 8.23
CA SER A 167 -1.06 15.91 9.42
C SER A 167 0.08 16.70 10.09
N ASP A 168 1.29 16.16 10.07
CA ASP A 168 2.49 16.75 10.67
C ASP A 168 3.03 17.93 9.83
N VAL A 169 3.01 19.13 10.42
CA VAL A 169 3.41 20.38 9.79
C VAL A 169 4.91 20.45 9.50
N GLU A 170 5.76 19.93 10.40
CA GLU A 170 7.21 19.96 10.23
C GLU A 170 7.65 19.09 9.07
N ILE A 171 7.08 17.89 8.98
CA ILE A 171 7.38 16.93 7.93
C ILE A 171 6.82 17.40 6.59
N LYS A 172 5.58 17.91 6.61
CA LYS A 172 4.96 18.52 5.44
C LYS A 172 5.83 19.65 4.89
N TYR A 173 6.32 20.53 5.77
CA TYR A 173 7.22 21.62 5.38
C TYR A 173 8.54 21.07 4.79
N ARG A 174 9.19 20.13 5.47
CA ARG A 174 10.47 19.56 5.04
C ARG A 174 10.36 18.87 3.69
N VAL A 175 9.32 18.06 3.48
CA VAL A 175 9.09 17.36 2.20
C VAL A 175 8.70 18.35 1.10
N ALA A 176 7.82 19.32 1.38
CA ALA A 176 7.48 20.38 0.42
C ALA A 176 8.72 21.19 0.01
N SER A 177 9.61 21.51 0.96
CA SER A 177 10.87 22.21 0.71
C SER A 177 11.83 21.37 -0.13
N GLN A 178 11.94 20.08 0.13
CA GLN A 178 12.79 19.17 -0.66
C GLN A 178 12.30 19.03 -2.11
N MET A 179 10.98 19.07 -2.32
CA MET A 179 10.37 18.94 -3.65
C MET A 179 10.17 20.28 -4.37
N GLY A 180 10.47 21.41 -3.72
CA GLY A 180 10.32 22.75 -4.30
C GLY A 180 8.87 23.22 -4.47
N PHE A 181 7.91 22.65 -3.73
CA PHE A 181 6.48 23.02 -3.83
C PHE A 181 6.17 24.36 -3.14
N ARG A 182 6.53 25.46 -3.79
CA ARG A 182 6.40 26.84 -3.26
C ARG A 182 4.99 27.17 -2.78
N ASP A 183 3.95 26.82 -3.53
CA ASP A 183 2.55 27.10 -3.14
C ASP A 183 2.16 26.43 -1.81
N VAL A 184 2.70 25.23 -1.54
CA VAL A 184 2.43 24.51 -0.29
C VAL A 184 3.18 25.16 0.87
N ILE A 185 4.42 25.59 0.61
CA ILE A 185 5.25 26.28 1.60
C ILE A 185 4.65 27.65 1.95
N GLU A 186 4.18 28.43 0.97
CA GLU A 186 3.54 29.71 1.20
C GLU A 186 2.21 29.57 1.94
N SER A 187 1.39 28.58 1.60
CA SER A 187 0.13 28.32 2.32
C SER A 187 0.37 27.88 3.77
N LEU A 188 1.44 27.12 4.02
CA LEU A 188 1.91 26.85 5.38
C LEU A 188 2.36 28.13 6.08
N LEU A 189 3.35 28.86 5.55
CA LEU A 189 3.91 30.04 6.23
C LEU A 189 2.91 31.16 6.54
N ASN A 190 1.81 31.24 5.78
CA ASN A 190 0.71 32.18 5.99
C ASN A 190 -0.37 31.64 6.94
N GLY A 191 -0.31 30.37 7.34
CA GLY A 191 -1.21 29.73 8.29
C GLY A 191 -0.96 30.12 9.75
N PRO A 192 -1.97 29.97 10.63
CA PRO A 192 -1.91 30.40 12.03
C PRO A 192 -0.93 29.60 12.90
N GLU A 193 -0.44 28.45 12.43
CA GLU A 193 0.37 27.52 13.22
C GLU A 193 1.88 27.84 13.22
N LEU A 194 2.31 28.91 12.53
CA LEU A 194 3.67 28.99 11.97
C LEU A 194 4.60 30.16 12.39
N PRO A 195 4.58 30.68 13.63
CA PRO A 195 5.69 31.51 14.11
C PRO A 195 7.02 30.73 14.23
N TYR A 196 6.99 29.47 14.71
CA TYR A 196 8.20 28.73 15.08
C TYR A 196 8.98 28.13 13.89
N LEU A 197 8.34 27.88 12.74
CA LEU A 197 9.06 27.42 11.53
C LEU A 197 9.82 28.55 10.83
N LYS A 198 9.39 29.81 11.00
CA LYS A 198 10.16 30.97 10.53
C LYS A 198 11.52 31.06 11.24
N ASP A 199 11.56 30.70 12.52
CA ASP A 199 12.77 30.74 13.33
C ASP A 199 13.70 29.54 13.12
N THR A 200 13.18 28.39 12.67
CA THR A 200 13.96 27.13 12.59
C THR A 200 14.40 26.73 11.19
N VAL A 201 13.67 27.10 10.12
CA VAL A 201 13.88 26.48 8.80
C VAL A 201 14.21 27.45 7.66
N TRP A 202 14.07 28.76 7.86
CA TRP A 202 14.38 29.75 6.82
C TRP A 202 15.88 29.79 6.42
N GLN A 203 16.78 29.19 7.20
CA GLN A 203 18.22 29.25 6.94
C GLN A 203 18.83 28.03 6.21
N SER A 204 18.15 26.87 6.16
CA SER A 204 18.79 25.62 5.71
C SER A 204 18.30 25.04 4.37
N GLY A 205 17.18 25.50 3.82
CA GLY A 205 16.57 24.90 2.62
C GLY A 205 16.88 25.55 1.26
N PHE A 206 17.26 26.83 1.21
CA PHE A 206 17.37 27.57 -0.07
C PHE A 206 18.70 27.37 -0.82
N ASN A 207 19.69 26.69 -0.24
CA ASN A 207 21.06 26.62 -0.77
C ASN A 207 21.43 25.31 -1.49
N ARG A 208 20.48 24.63 -2.13
CA ARG A 208 20.81 23.64 -3.16
C ARG A 208 19.98 23.89 -4.41
N HIS A 209 20.53 24.77 -5.25
CA HIS A 209 20.19 24.90 -6.66
C HIS A 209 20.02 23.52 -7.31
N HIS A 210 18.83 23.23 -7.83
CA HIS A 210 18.65 22.48 -9.06
C HIS A 210 17.43 23.07 -9.77
N ASN A 211 17.70 23.94 -10.73
CA ASN A 211 16.74 24.42 -11.71
C ASN A 211 16.35 23.24 -12.60
N TYR A 212 15.18 22.66 -12.37
CA TYR A 212 14.47 21.92 -13.41
C TYR A 212 13.03 22.40 -13.38
N LEU A 213 12.53 22.81 -14.54
CA LEU A 213 11.17 23.31 -14.84
C LEU A 213 11.02 24.85 -14.75
N GLN A 214 11.53 25.52 -15.78
CA GLN A 214 10.80 26.59 -16.46
C GLN A 214 9.85 25.98 -17.50
#